data_AF-A0A840THH0-F1
#
_entry.id   AF-A0A840THH0-F1
#
_cell.length_a   1.000
_cell.length_b   1.000
_cell.length_c   1.000
_cell.angle_alpha   90.00
_cell.angle_beta   90.00
_cell.angle_gamma   90.00
#
_symmetry.space_group_name_H-M   'P 1'
#
loop_
_entity.id
_entity.type
_entity.pdbx_description
1 polymer ?
#
loop_
_entity_poly.entity_id
_entity_poly.type
_entity_poly.pdbx_seq_one_letter_code
_entity_poly.pdbx_strand_id
1 'polypeptide(L)'
;MKIHALATWVLAGSLLQCTQAPEKEPPGTLPTTQGTFAPYLPSIIKADIDPYRPVKGKSRAEIKDLLKDMFEADQRWRDSLHTRHQPERNAFYQNKMVATDAANRILLDRIIEEFGWPTLSAFGEEGVEAAWYILWHHRDDRTYLTKYLDQLQQAAAQKEIPYNHYLTVKEWVEWKAPQ
;
A
#
# COMPACT_ATOMS: atom_id res chain seq x y z
N MET A 1 -20.03 -56.13 -29.99
CA MET A 1 -20.96 -56.19 -31.15
C MET A 1 -22.35 -56.50 -30.61
N LYS A 2 -23.39 -55.86 -31.17
CA LYS A 2 -24.76 -55.61 -30.67
C LYS A 2 -25.57 -56.82 -30.13
N ILE A 3 -26.42 -56.55 -29.14
CA ILE A 3 -27.86 -56.95 -29.03
C ILE A 3 -28.51 -56.13 -27.88
N HIS A 4 -29.23 -55.03 -28.16
CA HIS A 4 -30.70 -54.88 -28.32
C HIS A 4 -31.57 -55.52 -27.23
N ALA A 5 -32.28 -54.68 -26.46
CA ALA A 5 -33.68 -54.90 -26.07
C ALA A 5 -34.34 -53.57 -25.69
N LEU A 6 -35.37 -53.21 -26.46
CA LEU A 6 -36.35 -52.15 -26.21
C LEU A 6 -37.42 -52.66 -25.24
N ALA A 7 -37.94 -51.79 -24.38
CA ALA A 7 -39.33 -51.88 -23.92
C ALA A 7 -39.83 -50.50 -23.45
N THR A 8 -40.91 -50.05 -24.08
CA THR A 8 -41.66 -48.81 -23.85
C THR A 8 -43.04 -49.17 -23.32
N TRP A 9 -43.52 -48.56 -22.24
CA TRP A 9 -44.93 -48.37 -21.80
C TRP A 9 -44.89 -47.22 -20.76
N VAL A 10 -45.34 -45.99 -21.00
CA VAL A 10 -46.69 -45.39 -21.12
C VAL A 10 -47.50 -45.29 -19.81
N LEU A 11 -47.59 -44.02 -19.33
CA LEU A 11 -48.65 -43.26 -18.63
C LEU A 11 -49.29 -43.73 -17.30
N ALA A 12 -49.11 -42.89 -16.27
CA ALA A 12 -50.13 -42.22 -15.42
C ALA A 12 -49.37 -41.34 -14.41
N GLY A 13 -49.61 -40.05 -14.19
CA GLY A 13 -50.91 -39.40 -13.98
C GLY A 13 -51.22 -39.32 -12.49
N SER A 14 -50.66 -38.33 -11.77
CA SER A 14 -51.28 -37.71 -10.58
C SER A 14 -50.54 -36.45 -10.15
N LEU A 15 -51.26 -35.33 -10.27
CA LEU A 15 -50.98 -34.07 -9.62
C LEU A 15 -51.05 -34.24 -8.10
N LEU A 16 -49.95 -33.96 -7.41
CA LEU A 16 -50.02 -33.43 -6.04
C LEU A 16 -49.38 -32.06 -6.02
N GLN A 17 -50.22 -31.04 -5.87
CA GLN A 17 -49.86 -29.71 -5.46
C GLN A 17 -49.31 -29.80 -4.03
N CYS A 18 -47.99 -29.69 -3.90
CA CYS A 18 -47.37 -29.38 -2.63
C CYS A 18 -47.30 -27.86 -2.51
N THR A 19 -48.06 -27.33 -1.56
CA THR A 19 -48.20 -25.91 -1.23
C THR A 19 -46.84 -25.24 -1.02
N GLN A 20 -46.60 -24.13 -1.72
CA GLN A 20 -45.44 -23.28 -1.51
C GLN A 20 -45.47 -22.71 -0.09
N ALA A 21 -44.41 -22.97 0.68
CA ALA A 21 -44.11 -22.25 1.92
C ALA A 21 -43.68 -20.81 1.57
N PRO A 22 -43.94 -19.81 2.43
CA PRO A 22 -43.61 -18.42 2.15
C PRO A 22 -42.10 -18.25 1.97
N GLU A 23 -41.76 -17.69 0.82
CA GLU A 23 -40.42 -17.28 0.39
C GLU A 23 -39.85 -16.31 1.44
N LYS A 24 -38.82 -16.75 2.17
CA LYS A 24 -38.05 -15.83 3.01
C LYS A 24 -37.27 -14.92 2.08
N GLU A 25 -37.60 -13.63 2.12
CA GLU A 25 -36.88 -12.60 1.38
C GLU A 25 -35.36 -12.75 1.58
N PRO A 26 -34.55 -12.72 0.51
CA PRO A 26 -33.11 -12.74 0.64
C PRO A 26 -32.65 -11.46 1.35
N PRO A 27 -31.73 -11.55 2.31
CA PRO A 27 -31.24 -10.36 3.00
C PRO A 27 -30.47 -9.47 2.02
N GLY A 28 -31.06 -8.31 1.71
CA GLY A 28 -30.40 -7.08 1.32
C GLY A 28 -29.42 -7.17 0.15
N THR A 29 -29.93 -6.96 -1.06
CA THR A 29 -29.11 -6.56 -2.20
C THR A 29 -28.43 -5.23 -1.89
N LEU A 30 -27.10 -5.20 -1.77
CA LEU A 30 -26.36 -3.95 -1.72
C LEU A 30 -26.49 -3.22 -3.07
N PRO A 31 -26.73 -1.91 -3.09
CA PRO A 31 -26.80 -1.17 -4.35
C PRO A 31 -25.43 -1.16 -5.02
N THR A 32 -25.41 -1.57 -6.29
CA THR A 32 -24.29 -1.36 -7.21
C THR A 32 -24.28 0.09 -7.65
N THR A 33 -23.58 0.94 -6.91
CA THR A 33 -23.23 2.30 -7.37
C THR A 33 -21.85 2.27 -8.01
N GLN A 34 -21.85 2.34 -9.34
CA GLN A 34 -20.71 2.86 -10.11
C GLN A 34 -20.49 4.33 -9.73
N GLY A 35 -19.24 4.68 -9.43
CA GLY A 35 -18.79 6.08 -9.33
C GLY A 35 -18.93 6.72 -7.95
N THR A 36 -17.79 6.83 -7.25
CA THR A 36 -17.25 8.05 -6.60
C THR A 36 -16.05 7.62 -5.77
N PHE A 37 -14.88 8.24 -5.97
CA PHE A 37 -13.76 8.14 -5.04
C PHE A 37 -14.27 8.54 -3.65
N ALA A 38 -14.28 7.60 -2.71
CA ALA A 38 -14.74 7.87 -1.36
C ALA A 38 -13.85 8.95 -0.72
N PRO A 39 -14.45 9.95 -0.05
CA PRO A 39 -13.70 11.01 0.62
C PRO A 39 -12.91 10.42 1.79
N TYR A 40 -11.73 10.98 2.00
CA TYR A 40 -10.82 10.71 3.12
C TYR A 40 -11.60 10.60 4.45
N LEU A 41 -11.86 9.37 4.91
CA LEU A 41 -12.33 9.17 6.27
C LEU A 41 -11.13 9.49 7.18
N PRO A 42 -11.24 10.37 8.19
CA PRO A 42 -10.22 10.46 9.22
C PRO A 42 -10.15 9.08 9.89
N SER A 43 -9.12 8.31 9.56
CA SER A 43 -9.03 6.93 10.01
C SER A 43 -8.88 6.93 11.53
N ILE A 44 -9.82 6.31 12.23
CA ILE A 44 -9.65 5.93 13.66
C ILE A 44 -8.37 5.08 13.83
N ILE A 45 -7.94 4.45 12.74
CA ILE A 45 -6.69 3.71 12.61
C ILE A 45 -5.52 4.70 12.58
N LYS A 46 -4.73 4.70 13.66
CA LYS A 46 -3.50 5.49 13.79
C LYS A 46 -2.32 4.78 13.13
N ALA A 47 -1.35 5.56 12.65
CA ALA A 47 -0.02 5.07 12.31
C ALA A 47 0.65 4.42 13.52
N ASP A 48 1.57 3.49 13.31
CA ASP A 48 2.39 2.93 14.41
C ASP A 48 3.58 3.80 14.76
N ILE A 49 3.91 4.76 13.89
CA ILE A 49 4.93 5.75 14.13
C ILE A 49 4.28 7.12 14.36
N ASP A 50 4.79 7.84 15.36
CA ASP A 50 4.35 9.20 15.65
C ASP A 50 4.99 10.18 14.65
N PRO A 51 4.20 10.85 13.78
CA PRO A 51 4.72 11.79 12.79
C PRO A 51 5.43 13.00 13.41
N TYR A 52 5.22 13.25 14.71
CA TYR A 52 5.77 14.38 15.44
C TYR A 52 6.99 14.03 16.30
N ARG A 53 7.57 12.84 16.12
CA ARG A 53 8.85 12.51 16.77
C ARG A 53 9.88 13.64 16.55
N PRO A 54 10.64 14.03 17.59
CA PRO A 54 11.62 15.11 17.44
C PRO A 54 12.73 14.74 16.44
N VAL A 55 12.97 15.64 15.49
CA VAL A 55 14.07 15.54 14.51
C VAL A 55 15.14 16.59 14.80
N LYS A 56 14.70 17.83 15.03
CA LYS A 56 15.60 18.95 15.35
C LYS A 56 16.39 18.69 16.62
N GLY A 57 17.70 18.96 16.57
CA GLY A 57 18.61 18.78 17.71
C GLY A 57 18.94 17.32 18.04
N LYS A 58 18.52 16.37 17.21
CA LYS A 58 18.93 14.97 17.32
C LYS A 58 20.30 14.73 16.71
N SER A 59 21.01 13.74 17.23
CA SER A 59 22.24 13.25 16.62
C SER A 59 21.95 12.41 15.36
N ARG A 60 22.94 12.26 14.47
CA ARG A 60 22.81 11.36 13.30
C ARG A 60 22.52 9.91 13.70
N ALA A 61 23.03 9.45 14.84
CA ALA A 61 22.75 8.11 15.36
C ALA A 61 21.27 7.96 15.73
N GLU A 62 20.69 8.92 16.44
CA GLU A 62 19.25 8.91 16.76
C GLU A 62 18.37 8.99 15.52
N ILE A 63 18.78 9.76 14.50
CA ILE A 63 18.05 9.82 13.23
C ILE A 63 18.19 8.53 12.42
N LYS A 64 19.35 7.86 12.49
CA LYS A 64 19.52 6.53 11.90
C LYS A 64 18.56 5.53 12.52
N ASP A 65 18.46 5.51 13.85
CA ASP A 65 17.49 4.66 14.55
C ASP A 65 16.05 5.03 14.18
N LEU A 66 15.74 6.32 14.03
CA LEU A 66 14.44 6.77 13.57
C LEU A 66 14.11 6.30 12.13
N LEU A 67 15.06 6.38 11.19
CA LEU A 67 14.88 5.88 9.82
C LEU A 67 14.61 4.37 9.81
N LYS A 68 15.29 3.62 10.67
CA LYS A 68 15.04 2.20 10.86
C LYS A 68 13.62 1.94 11.38
N ASP A 69 13.19 2.65 12.43
CA ASP A 69 11.83 2.54 12.97
C ASP A 69 10.76 2.88 11.90
N MET A 70 11.01 3.92 11.10
CA MET A 70 10.14 4.32 9.99
C MET A 70 10.00 3.21 8.95
N PHE A 71 11.11 2.57 8.58
CA PHE A 71 11.14 1.45 7.63
C PHE A 71 10.43 0.21 8.18
N GLU A 72 10.71 -0.18 9.43
CA GLU A 72 10.06 -1.33 10.06
C GLU A 72 8.54 -1.14 10.20
N ALA A 73 8.08 0.08 10.50
CA ALA A 73 6.66 0.39 10.56
C ALA A 73 5.98 0.28 9.19
N ASP A 74 6.65 0.73 8.12
CA ASP A 74 6.16 0.66 6.74
C ASP A 74 6.10 -0.79 6.24
N GLN A 75 7.18 -1.54 6.38
CA GLN A 75 7.25 -2.92 5.85
C GLN A 75 6.32 -3.88 6.59
N ARG A 76 6.08 -3.71 7.89
CA ARG A 76 5.20 -4.59 8.69
C ARG A 76 3.83 -4.83 8.07
N TRP A 77 3.19 -3.78 7.54
CA TRP A 77 1.84 -3.88 6.98
C TRP A 77 1.84 -4.36 5.53
N ARG A 78 2.89 -3.99 4.77
CA ARG A 78 3.13 -4.53 3.43
C ARG A 78 3.37 -6.03 3.48
N ASP A 79 4.23 -6.50 4.38
CA ASP A 79 4.48 -7.92 4.61
C ASP A 79 3.20 -8.65 5.04
N SER A 80 2.38 -8.02 5.89
CA SER A 80 1.10 -8.60 6.31
C SER A 80 0.14 -8.79 5.13
N LEU A 81 0.13 -7.90 4.14
CA LEU A 81 -0.68 -8.06 2.93
C LEU A 81 -0.18 -9.17 2.00
N HIS A 82 1.14 -9.39 1.94
CA HIS A 82 1.74 -10.36 1.01
C HIS A 82 1.88 -11.77 1.61
N THR A 83 2.18 -11.87 2.90
CA THR A 83 2.60 -13.14 3.54
C THR A 83 1.54 -13.76 4.42
N ARG A 84 0.67 -12.93 5.02
CA ARG A 84 -0.41 -13.41 5.90
C ARG A 84 -1.65 -13.49 5.03
N HIS A 85 -1.89 -14.64 4.41
CA HIS A 85 -3.09 -14.92 3.62
C HIS A 85 -4.37 -14.86 4.49
N GLN A 86 -4.76 -13.65 4.89
CA GLN A 86 -5.94 -13.31 5.71
C GLN A 86 -6.76 -12.24 4.98
N PRO A 87 -7.47 -12.61 3.88
CA PRO A 87 -8.20 -11.65 3.05
C PRO A 87 -9.18 -10.77 3.84
N GLU A 88 -9.75 -11.30 4.92
CA GLU A 88 -10.66 -10.59 5.82
C GLU A 88 -10.00 -9.42 6.56
N ARG A 89 -8.67 -9.42 6.69
CA ARG A 89 -7.89 -8.33 7.32
C ARG A 89 -7.25 -7.37 6.34
N ASN A 90 -7.38 -7.60 5.03
CA ASN A 90 -6.72 -6.77 4.02
C ASN A 90 -7.10 -5.29 4.14
N ALA A 91 -8.37 -4.97 4.37
CA ALA A 91 -8.81 -3.59 4.56
C ALA A 91 -8.14 -2.92 5.78
N PHE A 92 -7.98 -3.67 6.88
CA PHE A 92 -7.26 -3.18 8.05
C PHE A 92 -5.78 -2.93 7.76
N TYR A 93 -5.10 -3.88 7.11
CA TYR A 93 -3.68 -3.72 6.75
C TYR A 93 -3.45 -2.58 5.75
N GLN A 94 -4.31 -2.42 4.76
CA GLN A 94 -4.27 -1.29 3.84
C GLN A 94 -4.43 0.04 4.57
N ASN A 95 -5.39 0.14 5.49
CA ASN A 95 -5.58 1.36 6.27
C ASN A 95 -4.37 1.66 7.19
N LYS A 96 -3.74 0.62 7.76
CA LYS A 96 -2.50 0.78 8.54
C LYS A 96 -1.33 1.25 7.68
N MET A 97 -1.17 0.67 6.50
CA MET A 97 -0.14 1.07 5.52
C MET A 97 -0.32 2.52 5.11
N VAL A 98 -1.54 2.94 4.73
CA VAL A 98 -1.84 4.34 4.35
C VAL A 98 -1.55 5.32 5.50
N ALA A 99 -1.95 4.98 6.73
CA ALA A 99 -1.68 5.82 7.89
C ALA A 99 -0.17 5.93 8.17
N THR A 100 0.57 4.83 8.06
CA THR A 100 2.04 4.82 8.23
C THR A 100 2.75 5.58 7.12
N ASP A 101 2.36 5.42 5.85
CA ASP A 101 2.91 6.17 4.71
C ASP A 101 2.75 7.69 4.95
N ALA A 102 1.57 8.13 5.38
CA ALA A 102 1.33 9.53 5.70
C ALA A 102 2.21 10.05 6.85
N ALA A 103 2.42 9.25 7.90
CA ALA A 103 3.28 9.64 9.02
C ALA A 103 4.77 9.68 8.63
N ASN A 104 5.22 8.69 7.86
CA ASN A 104 6.59 8.60 7.37
C ASN A 104 6.94 9.74 6.41
N ARG A 105 6.01 10.17 5.54
CA ARG A 105 6.17 11.37 4.71
C ARG A 105 6.52 12.60 5.54
N ILE A 106 5.76 12.87 6.59
CA ILE A 106 5.97 14.04 7.47
C ILE A 106 7.34 13.97 8.14
N LEU A 107 7.74 12.79 8.64
CA LEU A 107 9.04 12.61 9.27
C LEU A 107 10.19 12.73 8.28
N LEU A 108 10.08 12.13 7.10
CA LEU A 108 11.12 12.17 6.07
C LEU A 108 11.35 13.61 5.60
N ASP A 109 10.27 14.37 5.39
CA ASP A 109 10.36 15.80 5.06
C ASP A 109 11.22 16.56 6.08
N ARG A 110 10.97 16.34 7.37
CA ARG A 110 11.68 17.00 8.46
C ARG A 110 13.13 16.52 8.59
N ILE A 111 13.38 15.24 8.36
CA ILE A 111 14.75 14.68 8.33
C ILE A 111 15.55 15.33 7.21
N ILE A 112 14.97 15.43 6.01
CA ILE A 112 15.63 16.03 4.86
C ILE A 112 15.86 17.53 5.06
N GLU A 113 14.92 18.23 5.69
CA GLU A 113 15.06 19.66 6.05
C GLU A 113 16.24 19.89 7.01
N GLU A 114 16.40 19.05 8.03
CA GLU A 114 17.43 19.24 9.06
C GLU A 114 18.80 18.67 8.66
N PHE A 115 18.84 17.52 7.97
CA PHE A 115 20.07 16.76 7.71
C PHE A 115 20.42 16.61 6.22
N GLY A 116 19.55 17.05 5.30
CA GLY A 116 19.66 16.72 3.88
C GLY A 116 19.18 15.31 3.57
N TRP A 117 19.23 14.94 2.29
CA TRP A 117 18.85 13.59 1.85
C TRP A 117 19.74 12.54 2.55
N PRO A 118 19.17 11.47 3.13
CA PRO A 118 19.97 10.44 3.78
C PRO A 118 20.99 9.80 2.83
N THR A 119 22.27 9.85 3.21
CA THR A 119 23.41 9.34 2.44
C THR A 119 24.13 8.19 3.14
N LEU A 120 24.91 7.41 2.39
CA LEU A 120 25.72 6.30 2.88
C LEU A 120 26.68 6.76 3.99
N SER A 121 27.39 7.87 3.79
CA SER A 121 28.35 8.38 4.78
C SER A 121 27.71 8.87 6.08
N ALA A 122 26.47 9.37 6.02
CA ALA A 122 25.80 9.93 7.19
C ALA A 122 24.95 8.90 7.96
N PHE A 123 24.28 7.98 7.25
CA PHE A 123 23.28 7.08 7.84
C PHE A 123 23.49 5.60 7.48
N GLY A 124 24.45 5.28 6.59
CA GLY A 124 24.70 3.92 6.13
C GLY A 124 23.63 3.39 5.16
N GLU A 125 23.83 2.17 4.67
CA GLU A 125 22.95 1.53 3.68
C GLU A 125 21.50 1.46 4.14
N GLU A 126 21.25 1.00 5.37
CA GLU A 126 19.89 0.90 5.92
C GLU A 126 19.14 2.24 5.92
N GLY A 127 19.83 3.34 6.24
CA GLY A 127 19.23 4.67 6.26
C GLY A 127 18.90 5.19 4.85
N VAL A 128 19.76 4.90 3.88
CA VAL A 128 19.53 5.23 2.46
C VAL A 128 18.35 4.46 1.90
N GLU A 129 18.30 3.14 2.15
CA GLU A 129 17.21 2.27 1.73
C GLU A 129 15.88 2.72 2.35
N ALA A 130 15.85 2.95 3.67
CA ALA A 130 14.67 3.41 4.38
C ALA A 130 14.10 4.70 3.77
N ALA A 131 14.95 5.71 3.55
CA ALA A 131 14.55 6.98 2.95
C ALA A 131 13.99 6.81 1.53
N TRP A 132 14.63 5.95 0.72
CA TRP A 132 14.19 5.69 -0.64
C TRP A 132 12.84 4.96 -0.71
N TYR A 133 12.65 3.89 0.07
CA TYR A 133 11.38 3.16 0.10
C TYR A 133 10.22 4.05 0.54
N ILE A 134 10.44 4.86 1.57
CA ILE A 134 9.42 5.81 2.05
C ILE A 134 9.05 6.79 0.95
N LEU A 135 10.03 7.40 0.27
CA LEU A 135 9.76 8.26 -0.88
C LEU A 135 8.99 7.51 -1.98
N TRP A 136 9.45 6.33 -2.36
CA TRP A 136 8.91 5.53 -3.45
C TRP A 136 7.47 5.05 -3.21
N HIS A 137 7.07 4.83 -1.96
CA HIS A 137 5.69 4.48 -1.63
C HIS A 137 4.70 5.61 -1.91
N HIS A 138 5.17 6.84 -2.12
CA HIS A 138 4.38 7.96 -2.61
C HIS A 138 4.47 8.18 -4.12
N ARG A 139 4.84 7.17 -4.91
CA ARG A 139 4.98 7.29 -6.38
C ARG A 139 3.75 7.76 -7.14
N ASP A 140 2.56 7.67 -6.55
CA ASP A 140 1.34 8.23 -7.13
C ASP A 140 1.24 9.77 -6.97
N ASP A 141 2.05 10.37 -6.09
CA ASP A 141 2.21 11.82 -5.92
C ASP A 141 3.47 12.30 -6.65
N ARG A 142 3.32 12.64 -7.94
CA ARG A 142 4.43 13.10 -8.78
C ARG A 142 5.11 14.36 -8.21
N THR A 143 4.33 15.28 -7.65
CA THR A 143 4.85 16.53 -7.08
C THR A 143 5.77 16.23 -5.91
N TYR A 144 5.38 15.28 -5.04
CA TYR A 144 6.20 14.86 -3.92
C TYR A 144 7.51 14.19 -4.35
N LEU A 145 7.49 13.32 -5.37
CA LEU A 145 8.72 12.74 -5.92
C LEU A 145 9.63 13.83 -6.51
N THR A 146 9.05 14.75 -7.28
CA THR A 146 9.78 15.84 -7.95
C THR A 146 10.50 16.73 -6.95
N LYS A 147 9.89 16.99 -5.78
CA LYS A 147 10.47 17.78 -4.68
C LYS A 147 11.89 17.34 -4.30
N TYR A 148 12.20 16.04 -4.44
CA TYR A 148 13.45 15.43 -3.98
C TYR A 148 14.41 15.01 -5.10
N LEU A 149 14.04 15.20 -6.37
CA LEU A 149 14.83 14.73 -7.52
C LEU A 149 16.24 15.31 -7.56
N ASP A 150 16.39 16.62 -7.31
CA ASP A 150 17.71 17.27 -7.35
C ASP A 150 18.63 16.72 -6.26
N GLN A 151 18.10 16.46 -5.06
CA GLN A 151 18.87 15.90 -3.95
C GLN A 151 19.27 14.45 -4.22
N LEU A 152 18.37 13.63 -4.79
CA LEU A 152 18.67 12.29 -5.25
C LEU A 152 19.76 12.29 -6.33
N GLN A 153 19.66 13.19 -7.32
CA GLN A 153 20.65 13.32 -8.39
C GLN A 153 22.02 13.66 -7.83
N GLN A 154 22.09 14.64 -6.92
CA GLN A 154 23.34 15.06 -6.29
C GLN A 154 23.96 13.93 -5.46
N ALA A 155 23.17 13.25 -4.63
CA ALA A 155 23.65 12.12 -3.83
C ALA A 155 24.11 10.95 -4.71
N ALA A 156 23.39 10.65 -5.79
CA ALA A 156 23.78 9.60 -6.74
C ALA A 156 25.08 9.95 -7.48
N ALA A 157 25.25 11.21 -7.90
CA ALA A 157 26.48 11.68 -8.54
C ALA A 157 27.70 11.57 -7.61
N GLN A 158 27.49 11.73 -6.30
CA GLN A 158 28.51 11.56 -5.26
C GLN A 158 28.71 10.10 -4.83
N LYS A 159 27.95 9.15 -5.40
CA LYS A 159 27.92 7.73 -4.98
C LYS A 159 27.54 7.54 -3.52
N GLU A 160 26.74 8.46 -2.99
CA GLU A 160 26.24 8.49 -1.62
C GLU A 160 24.86 7.81 -1.49
N ILE A 161 24.29 7.37 -2.63
CA ILE A 161 23.17 6.44 -2.73
C ILE A 161 23.38 5.52 -3.95
N PRO A 162 22.73 4.35 -4.01
CA PRO A 162 22.68 3.54 -5.22
C PRO A 162 22.11 4.34 -6.42
N TYR A 163 22.75 4.28 -7.58
CA TYR A 163 22.34 5.08 -8.75
C TYR A 163 20.92 4.75 -9.23
N ASN A 164 20.48 3.50 -9.07
CA ASN A 164 19.12 3.06 -9.38
C ASN A 164 18.05 3.73 -8.53
N HIS A 165 18.38 4.20 -7.32
CA HIS A 165 17.41 4.93 -6.48
C HIS A 165 16.98 6.23 -7.13
N TYR A 166 17.96 7.01 -7.62
CA TYR A 166 17.71 8.22 -8.38
C TYR A 166 17.02 7.91 -9.72
N LEU A 167 17.56 6.96 -10.49
CA LEU A 167 17.06 6.67 -11.84
C LEU A 167 15.60 6.23 -11.81
N THR A 168 15.21 5.37 -10.88
CA THR A 168 13.83 4.87 -10.74
C THR A 168 12.85 6.02 -10.47
N VAL A 169 13.20 6.94 -9.57
CA VAL A 169 12.32 8.09 -9.26
C VAL A 169 12.25 9.04 -10.45
N LYS A 170 13.38 9.31 -11.12
CA LYS A 170 13.44 10.17 -12.31
C LYS A 170 12.56 9.63 -13.43
N GLU A 171 12.77 8.38 -13.83
CA GLU A 171 12.02 7.75 -14.92
C GLU A 171 10.52 7.70 -14.62
N TRP A 172 10.14 7.46 -13.36
CA TRP A 172 8.74 7.45 -12.95
C TRP A 172 8.09 8.84 -13.04
N VAL A 173 8.81 9.89 -12.62
CA VAL A 173 8.33 11.28 -12.73
C VAL A 173 8.19 11.69 -14.21
N GLU A 174 9.16 11.33 -15.05
CA GLU A 174 9.12 11.60 -16.49
C GLU A 174 7.98 10.84 -17.18
N TRP A 175 7.78 9.57 -16.84
CA TRP A 175 6.67 8.76 -17.39
C TRP A 175 5.28 9.31 -17.05
N LYS A 176 5.12 9.92 -15.86
CA LYS A 176 3.87 10.54 -15.41
C LYS A 176 3.69 11.99 -15.88
N ALA A 177 4.61 12.56 -16.66
CA ALA A 177 4.45 13.91 -17.20
C ALA A 177 3.31 13.95 -18.24
N PRO A 178 2.47 15.00 -18.27
CA PRO A 178 1.54 15.21 -19.37
C PRO A 178 2.33 15.29 -20.69
N GLN A 179 1.90 14.53 -21.70
CA GLN A 179 2.43 14.61 -23.07
C GLN A 179 1.96 15.91 -23.75
#